data_AF-A0AAV8XSX4-F1
#
_entry.id   AF-A0AAV8XSX4-F1
#
_cell.length_a   1.000
_cell.length_b   1.000
_cell.length_c   1.000
_cell.angle_alpha   90.00
_cell.angle_beta   90.00
_cell.angle_gamma   90.00
#
_symmetry.space_group_name_H-M   'P 1'
#
loop_
_entity.id
_entity.type
_entity.pdbx_description
1 polymer ?
#
loop_
_entity_poly.entity_id
_entity_poly.type
_entity_poly.pdbx_seq_one_letter_code
_entity_poly.pdbx_strand_id
1 'polypeptide(L)'
;MEEVVYTIEIDILEDGKWKPFNANDVQLEFVRIDPFIRTTLQRKPSGEYQAKFKIPDVYGVYQFKVDYDRVGYTRLYSTTQVSVRPLQHTQYERFITSAYPYYTGAFSMMLGVFIFSFVFLHLKDDEKKTKSE
;
A
#
# COMPACT_ATOMS: atom_id res chain seq x y z
N MET A 1 -2.68 -2.69 1.67
CA MET A 1 -3.13 -2.56 0.27
C MET A 1 -4.05 -1.37 0.18
N GLU A 2 -3.72 -0.41 -0.70
CA GLU A 2 -4.53 0.78 -0.92
C GLU A 2 -5.75 0.44 -1.78
N GLU A 3 -6.91 1.00 -1.42
CA GLU A 3 -8.14 0.88 -2.21
C GLU A 3 -8.17 2.02 -3.22
N VAL A 4 -8.40 1.66 -4.49
CA VAL A 4 -8.42 2.62 -5.60
C VAL A 4 -9.78 2.60 -6.27
N VAL A 5 -10.20 3.78 -6.67
CA VAL A 5 -11.43 4.02 -7.41
C VAL A 5 -11.07 4.57 -8.78
N TYR A 6 -11.47 3.86 -9.83
CA TYR A 6 -11.36 4.32 -11.21
C TYR A 6 -12.75 4.71 -11.72
N THR A 7 -12.83 5.86 -12.39
CA THR A 7 -14.07 6.38 -13.00
C THR A 7 -13.79 6.81 -14.43
N ILE A 8 -14.71 6.51 -15.35
CA ILE A 8 -14.66 6.97 -16.75
C ILE A 8 -16.07 7.33 -17.23
N GLU A 9 -16.17 8.41 -18.00
CA GLU A 9 -17.39 8.81 -18.71
C GLU A 9 -17.29 8.36 -20.17
N ILE A 10 -18.40 7.82 -20.68
CA ILE A 10 -18.50 7.38 -22.08
C ILE A 10 -19.82 7.90 -22.62
N ASP A 11 -19.76 8.62 -23.73
CA ASP A 11 -20.91 9.15 -24.44
C ASP A 11 -21.04 8.54 -25.83
N ILE A 12 -22.27 8.50 -26.32
CA ILE A 12 -22.65 8.07 -27.66
C ILE A 12 -23.37 9.20 -28.40
N LEU A 13 -23.10 9.33 -29.69
CA LEU A 13 -23.78 10.30 -30.55
C LEU A 13 -25.05 9.67 -31.13
N GLU A 14 -26.21 10.19 -30.75
CA GLU A 14 -27.53 9.79 -31.28
C GLU A 14 -28.29 11.03 -31.74
N ASP A 15 -28.83 11.02 -32.96
CA ASP A 15 -29.62 12.13 -33.54
C ASP A 15 -28.93 13.50 -33.43
N GLY A 16 -27.59 13.52 -33.59
CA GLY A 16 -26.78 14.74 -33.52
C GLY A 16 -26.56 15.28 -32.09
N LYS A 17 -26.96 14.55 -31.04
CA LYS A 17 -26.73 14.91 -29.65
C LYS A 17 -25.92 13.83 -28.92
N TRP A 18 -24.96 14.25 -28.11
CA TRP A 18 -24.24 13.35 -27.21
C TRP A 18 -25.15 12.96 -26.04
N LYS A 19 -25.26 11.65 -25.81
CA LYS A 19 -26.00 11.07 -24.69
C LYS A 19 -25.10 10.09 -23.93
N PRO A 20 -25.34 9.87 -22.63
CA PRO A 20 -24.58 8.89 -21.86
C PRO A 20 -24.70 7.49 -22.46
N PHE A 21 -23.56 6.85 -22.71
CA PHE A 21 -23.52 5.47 -23.21
C PHE A 21 -24.03 4.50 -22.14
N ASN A 22 -24.83 3.52 -22.54
CA ASN A 22 -25.42 2.52 -21.64
C ASN A 22 -25.03 1.10 -22.08
N ALA A 23 -24.04 0.53 -21.40
CA ALA A 23 -23.54 -0.81 -21.59
C ALA A 23 -23.20 -1.45 -20.24
N ASN A 24 -23.29 -2.78 -20.16
CA ASN A 24 -23.05 -3.54 -18.91
C ASN A 24 -21.76 -4.36 -18.95
N ASP A 25 -21.00 -4.27 -20.04
CA ASP A 25 -19.86 -5.13 -20.37
C ASP A 25 -18.56 -4.34 -20.60
N VAL A 26 -18.52 -3.06 -20.22
CA VAL A 26 -17.29 -2.27 -20.23
C VAL A 26 -16.35 -2.80 -19.15
N GLN A 27 -15.13 -3.15 -19.54
CA GLN A 27 -14.13 -3.74 -18.65
C GLN A 27 -12.96 -2.79 -18.43
N LEU A 28 -12.49 -2.77 -17.18
CA LEU A 28 -11.24 -2.16 -16.78
C LEU A 28 -10.20 -3.26 -16.56
N GLU A 29 -9.03 -3.07 -17.15
CA GLU A 29 -7.84 -3.85 -16.89
C GLU A 29 -6.80 -3.01 -16.14
N PHE A 30 -6.25 -3.56 -15.07
CA PHE A 30 -5.07 -3.02 -14.40
C PHE A 30 -3.88 -3.88 -14.79
N VAL A 31 -3.07 -3.37 -15.72
CA VAL A 31 -2.07 -4.15 -16.46
C VAL A 31 -0.66 -3.65 -16.20
N ARG A 32 0.31 -4.55 -16.30
CA ARG A 32 1.73 -4.21 -16.48
C ARG A 32 2.23 -4.82 -17.79
N ILE A 33 2.77 -6.03 -17.72
CA ILE A 33 3.03 -6.87 -18.90
C ILE A 33 1.74 -7.65 -19.20
N ASP A 34 1.21 -8.30 -18.15
CA ASP A 34 -0.05 -9.03 -18.18
C ASP A 34 -1.10 -8.32 -17.31
N PRO A 35 -2.41 -8.57 -17.53
CA PRO A 35 -3.47 -8.06 -16.67
C PRO A 35 -3.43 -8.72 -15.30
N PHE A 36 -3.20 -7.93 -14.25
CA PHE A 36 -3.27 -8.40 -12.86
C PHE A 36 -4.71 -8.44 -12.36
N ILE A 37 -5.50 -7.44 -12.76
CA ILE A 37 -6.91 -7.31 -12.39
C ILE A 37 -7.69 -7.01 -13.65
N ARG A 38 -8.80 -7.72 -13.85
CA ARG A 38 -9.81 -7.41 -14.86
C ARG A 38 -11.15 -7.39 -14.16
N THR A 39 -11.86 -6.27 -14.27
CA THR A 39 -13.18 -6.10 -13.64
C THR A 39 -14.12 -5.37 -14.57
N THR A 40 -15.39 -5.74 -14.55
CA THR A 40 -16.44 -4.99 -15.23
C THR A 40 -16.74 -3.71 -14.46
N LEU A 41 -16.82 -2.59 -15.19
CA LEU A 41 -17.18 -1.29 -14.62
C LEU A 41 -18.69 -1.25 -14.33
N GLN A 42 -19.04 -0.75 -13.14
CA GLN A 42 -20.43 -0.56 -12.74
C GLN A 42 -20.87 0.85 -13.06
N ARG A 43 -21.99 0.98 -13.78
CA ARG A 43 -22.56 2.28 -14.13
C ARG A 43 -23.23 2.92 -12.91
N LYS A 44 -22.88 4.17 -12.62
CA LYS A 44 -23.50 4.97 -11.57
C LYS A 44 -24.77 5.67 -12.05
N PRO A 45 -25.66 6.08 -11.12
CA PRO A 45 -26.79 6.94 -11.45
C PRO A 45 -26.39 8.27 -12.11
N SER A 46 -25.18 8.77 -11.85
CA SER A 46 -24.61 9.96 -12.48
C SER A 46 -24.28 9.78 -13.97
N GLY A 47 -24.25 8.55 -14.49
CA GLY A 47 -23.89 8.24 -15.88
C GLY A 47 -22.47 7.72 -16.06
N GLU A 48 -21.61 7.92 -15.06
CA GLU A 48 -20.21 7.47 -15.05
C GLU A 48 -20.07 5.96 -14.82
N TYR A 49 -19.03 5.36 -15.37
CA TYR A 49 -18.61 3.98 -15.12
C TYR A 49 -17.55 3.95 -14.03
N GLN A 50 -17.73 3.11 -13.00
CA GLN A 50 -16.81 3.02 -11.87
C GLN A 50 -16.40 1.58 -11.53
N ALA A 51 -15.13 1.41 -11.18
CA ALA A 51 -14.63 0.23 -10.47
C ALA A 51 -13.92 0.61 -9.17
N LYS A 52 -14.05 -0.24 -8.16
CA LYS A 52 -13.31 -0.16 -6.90
C LYS A 52 -12.57 -1.46 -6.68
N PHE A 53 -11.27 -1.40 -6.46
CA PHE A 53 -10.46 -2.59 -6.22
C PHE A 53 -9.21 -2.26 -5.41
N LYS A 54 -8.55 -3.29 -4.88
CA LYS A 54 -7.28 -3.16 -4.16
C LYS A 54 -6.12 -3.40 -5.11
N ILE A 55 -5.10 -2.54 -5.04
CA ILE A 55 -3.87 -2.70 -5.84
C ILE A 55 -3.15 -4.00 -5.39
N PRO A 56 -2.59 -4.80 -6.33
CA PRO A 56 -1.80 -5.98 -6.02
C PRO A 56 -0.49 -5.62 -5.28
N ASP A 57 0.08 -6.57 -4.53
CA ASP A 57 1.30 -6.34 -3.74
C ASP A 57 2.58 -6.18 -4.59
N VAL A 58 2.50 -6.39 -5.90
CA VAL A 58 3.64 -6.23 -6.82
C VAL A 58 3.79 -4.77 -7.21
N TYR A 59 4.96 -4.19 -6.92
CA TYR A 59 5.29 -2.82 -7.30
C TYR A 59 5.71 -2.72 -8.77
N GLY A 60 5.65 -1.49 -9.30
CA GLY A 60 6.08 -1.19 -10.66
C GLY A 60 5.21 -0.16 -11.34
N VAL A 61 5.38 -0.04 -12.65
CA VAL A 61 4.59 0.87 -13.48
C VAL A 61 3.44 0.10 -14.09
N TYR A 62 2.22 0.49 -13.73
CA TYR A 62 0.97 -0.10 -14.20
C TYR A 62 0.26 0.84 -15.16
N GLN A 63 -0.75 0.31 -15.84
CA GLN A 63 -1.67 1.09 -16.65
C GLN A 63 -3.10 0.68 -16.31
N PHE A 64 -3.97 1.67 -16.11
CA PHE A 64 -5.40 1.46 -16.27
C PHE A 64 -5.68 1.42 -17.76
N LYS A 65 -6.36 0.37 -18.22
CA LYS A 65 -6.66 0.17 -19.63
C LYS A 65 -8.14 -0.16 -19.78
N VAL A 66 -8.82 0.62 -20.62
CA VAL A 66 -10.18 0.37 -21.06
C VAL A 66 -10.14 0.25 -22.58
N ASP A 67 -10.39 -0.95 -23.10
CA ASP A 67 -10.45 -1.25 -24.53
C ASP A 67 -11.84 -1.82 -24.82
N TYR A 68 -12.70 -0.99 -25.40
CA TYR A 68 -14.07 -1.35 -25.76
C TYR A 68 -14.16 -1.49 -27.27
N ASP A 69 -14.05 -2.73 -27.74
CA ASP A 69 -14.17 -3.11 -29.14
C ASP A 69 -15.41 -3.99 -29.32
N ARG A 70 -16.42 -3.45 -30.02
CA ARG A 70 -17.70 -4.11 -30.30
C ARG A 70 -18.12 -3.81 -31.73
N VAL A 71 -18.64 -4.85 -32.41
CA VAL A 71 -19.15 -4.72 -33.77
C VAL A 71 -20.27 -3.68 -33.82
N GLY A 72 -20.16 -2.72 -34.74
CA GLY A 72 -21.13 -1.63 -34.90
C GLY A 72 -20.87 -0.40 -34.05
N TYR A 73 -19.84 -0.40 -33.19
CA TYR A 73 -19.40 0.75 -32.41
C TYR A 73 -18.00 1.22 -32.81
N THR A 74 -17.69 2.48 -32.51
CA THR A 74 -16.32 2.99 -32.57
C THR A 74 -15.51 2.34 -31.45
N ARG A 75 -14.34 1.79 -31.79
CA ARG A 75 -13.42 1.26 -30.79
C ARG A 75 -12.97 2.38 -29.86
N LEU A 76 -13.17 2.21 -28.56
CA LEU A 76 -12.68 3.11 -27.53
C LEU A 76 -11.45 2.51 -26.88
N TYR A 77 -10.34 3.25 -26.90
CA TYR A 77 -9.10 2.84 -26.26
C TYR A 77 -8.61 3.98 -25.37
N SER A 78 -8.62 3.75 -24.06
CA SER A 78 -8.13 4.70 -23.06
C SER A 78 -7.11 4.01 -22.16
N THR A 79 -5.95 4.63 -22.01
CA THR A 79 -4.89 4.13 -21.13
C THR A 79 -4.32 5.24 -20.27
N THR A 80 -4.19 4.98 -18.97
CA THR A 80 -3.61 5.90 -18.00
C THR A 80 -2.51 5.18 -17.24
N GLN A 81 -1.27 5.64 -17.41
CA GLN A 81 -0.11 5.07 -16.74
C GLN A 81 0.00 5.59 -15.30
N VAL A 82 0.27 4.69 -14.36
CA VAL A 82 0.45 5.00 -12.95
C VAL A 82 1.59 4.19 -12.35
N SER A 83 2.31 4.76 -11.39
CA SER A 83 3.39 4.08 -10.67
C SER A 83 2.90 3.59 -9.30
N VAL A 84 2.93 2.28 -9.08
CA VAL A 84 2.71 1.67 -7.76
C VAL A 84 4.05 1.57 -7.04
N ARG A 85 4.20 2.36 -5.99
CA ARG A 85 5.41 2.38 -5.15
C ARG A 85 5.29 1.42 -3.96
N PRO A 86 6.40 0.82 -3.49
CA PRO A 86 6.41 0.10 -2.23
C PRO A 86 6.20 1.05 -1.04
N LEU A 87 5.96 0.45 0.13
CA LEU A 87 5.90 1.18 1.39
C LEU A 87 7.24 1.85 1.70
N GLN A 88 7.18 3.09 2.18
CA GLN A 88 8.34 3.79 2.73
C GLN A 88 8.67 3.24 4.12
N HIS A 89 9.92 3.45 4.57
CA HIS A 89 10.37 2.98 5.89
C HIS A 89 9.52 3.52 7.06
N THR A 90 8.86 4.67 6.89
CA THR A 90 7.97 5.29 7.88
C THR A 90 6.56 4.68 7.92
N GLN A 91 6.18 3.91 6.90
CA GLN A 91 4.83 3.39 6.71
C GLN A 91 4.67 1.96 7.25
N TYR A 92 5.76 1.32 7.71
CA TYR A 92 5.69 0.03 8.38
C TYR A 92 5.07 0.18 9.77
N GLU A 93 4.37 -0.87 10.20
CA GLU A 93 3.81 -0.94 11.55
C GLU A 93 4.93 -0.88 12.60
N ARG A 94 4.73 -0.06 13.63
CA ARG A 94 5.67 0.12 14.73
C ARG A 94 5.00 -0.34 16.03
N PHE A 95 5.82 -0.77 16.99
CA PHE A 95 5.37 -1.24 18.31
C PHE A 95 4.47 -2.49 18.22
N ILE A 96 4.94 -3.48 17.46
CA ILE A 96 4.24 -4.75 17.28
C ILE A 96 4.22 -5.50 18.61
N THR A 97 3.05 -5.98 19.02
CA THR A 97 2.85 -6.65 20.32
C THR A 97 3.74 -7.88 20.49
N SER A 98 3.91 -8.66 19.42
CA SER A 98 4.80 -9.82 19.42
C SER A 98 6.28 -9.46 19.64
N ALA A 99 6.66 -8.20 19.42
CA ALA A 99 8.03 -7.73 19.57
C ALA A 99 8.31 -7.09 20.95
N TYR A 100 7.34 -7.04 21.87
CA TYR A 100 7.55 -6.50 23.23
C TYR A 100 8.74 -7.09 23.98
N PRO A 101 9.02 -8.41 23.94
CA PRO A 101 10.20 -8.97 24.62
C PRO A 101 11.53 -8.36 24.16
N TYR A 102 11.65 -7.99 22.89
CA TYR A 102 12.86 -7.36 22.35
C TYR A 102 12.96 -5.90 22.80
N TYR A 103 11.83 -5.18 22.80
CA TYR A 103 11.80 -3.79 23.26
C TYR A 103 12.18 -3.69 24.75
N THR A 104 11.60 -4.54 25.60
CA THR A 104 11.91 -4.56 27.04
C THR A 104 13.35 -5.01 27.30
N GLY A 105 13.85 -5.98 26.55
CA GLY A 105 15.24 -6.43 26.64
C GLY A 105 16.26 -5.31 26.37
N ALA A 106 16.05 -4.53 25.32
CA ALA A 106 16.92 -3.39 25.01
C ALA A 106 16.96 -2.36 26.14
N PHE A 107 15.80 -1.96 26.67
CA PHE A 107 15.73 -1.04 27.81
C PHE A 107 16.30 -1.62 29.10
N SER A 108 16.12 -2.92 29.34
CA SER A 108 16.70 -3.61 30.50
C SER A 108 18.23 -3.57 30.47
N MET A 109 18.85 -3.79 29.30
CA MET A 109 20.31 -3.70 29.15
C MET A 109 20.83 -2.27 29.38
N MET A 110 20.13 -1.25 28.84
CA MET A 110 20.49 0.16 29.08
C MET A 110 20.46 0.51 30.56
N LEU A 111 19.40 0.09 31.27
CA LEU A 111 19.25 0.30 32.71
C LEU A 111 20.29 -0.49 33.51
N GLY A 112 20.60 -1.71 33.09
CA GLY A 112 21.64 -2.54 33.69
C GLY A 112 23.02 -1.90 33.62
N VAL A 113 23.41 -1.37 32.45
CA VAL A 113 24.69 -0.65 32.29
C VAL A 113 24.72 0.62 33.14
N PHE A 114 23.60 1.35 33.21
CA PHE A 114 23.50 2.55 34.03
C PHE A 114 23.72 2.25 35.53
N ILE A 115 23.02 1.24 36.07
CA ILE A 115 23.18 0.82 37.46
C ILE A 115 24.59 0.25 37.70
N PHE A 116 25.08 -0.60 36.79
CA PHE A 116 26.42 -1.16 36.87
C PHE A 116 27.48 -0.05 36.94
N SER A 117 27.40 0.96 36.07
CA SER A 117 28.34 2.08 36.09
C SER A 117 28.31 2.83 37.41
N PHE A 118 27.13 3.04 38.00
CA PHE A 118 27.01 3.74 39.28
C PHE A 118 27.62 2.94 40.42
N VAL A 119 27.28 1.65 40.51
CA VAL A 119 27.80 0.74 41.54
C VAL A 119 29.31 0.56 41.38
N PHE A 120 29.78 0.30 40.16
CA PHE A 120 31.20 0.06 39.89
C PHE A 120 32.07 1.26 40.25
N LEU A 121 31.64 2.49 39.94
CA LEU A 121 32.39 3.71 40.28
C LEU A 121 32.41 4.03 41.77
N HIS A 122 31.36 3.65 42.50
CA HIS A 122 31.23 3.95 43.93
C HIS A 122 31.44 2.71 44.82
N LEU A 123 31.95 1.62 44.26
CA LEU A 123 32.28 0.41 45.00
C LEU A 123 33.56 0.67 45.79
N LYS A 124 33.45 0.63 47.12
CA LYS A 124 34.61 0.62 48.00
C LYS A 124 35.11 -0.82 48.12
N ASP A 125 36.35 -1.07 47.72
CA ASP A 125 36.99 -2.37 47.95
C ASP A 125 37.15 -2.60 49.46
N ASP A 126 36.75 -3.77 49.95
CA ASP A 126 37.05 -4.20 51.31
C ASP A 126 38.56 -4.45 51.42
N GLU A 127 39.22 -3.75 52.34
CA GLU A 127 40.63 -3.99 52.65
C GLU A 127 40.81 -5.46 53.06
N LYS A 128 41.47 -6.26 52.21
CA LYS A 128 41.98 -7.57 52.62
C LYS A 128 42.89 -7.33 53.82
N LYS A 129 42.46 -7.75 55.02
CA LYS A 129 43.31 -7.80 56.21
C LYS A 129 44.52 -8.67 55.93
N THR A 130 45.63 -8.06 55.51
CA THR A 130 46.95 -8.69 55.54
C THR A 130 47.23 -8.99 57.00
N LYS A 131 47.24 -10.27 57.38
CA LYS A 131 47.73 -10.68 58.70
C LYS A 131 49.20 -10.24 58.77
N SER A 132 49.48 -9.22 59.59
CA SER A 132 50.85 -8.88 59.98
C SER A 132 51.30 -9.95 60.98
N GLU A 133 52.36 -10.66 60.58
CA GLU A 133 53.15 -11.59 61.41
C GLU A 133 53.83 -10.87 62.58
#